data_AF-A0A3B0UAQ9-F1
#
_entry.id   AF-A0A3B0UAQ9-F1
#
_cell.length_a   1.000
_cell.length_b   1.000
_cell.length_c   1.000
_cell.angle_alpha   90.00
_cell.angle_beta   90.00
_cell.angle_gamma   90.00
#
_symmetry.space_group_name_H-M   'P 1'
#
loop_
_entity.id
_entity.type
_entity.pdbx_description
1 polymer ?
#
loop_
_entity_poly.entity_id
_entity_poly.type
_entity_poly.pdbx_seq_one_letter_code
_entity_poly.pdbx_strand_id
1 'polypeptide(L)'
;AAFSSFGPAFGGAVKPNVSAMGQNTALQNTNGLITTGSGTSFSSPVLAGMAACLWQAYPEFPAMEIKQIIEESASQYDNPDSLLGYGIPDFNIAAQISGSREIFIHLPDEKWAYFPNPFKDHLVLKDLGDTFNDEVQIELFGVNGIKYLQHNYSNRNTIVINKLESIPSGVVIIKIKTPRHTYIQKLIKIR
;
A
#
# COMPACT_ATOMS: atom_id res chain seq x y z
N ALA A 1 -22.83 17.08 -11.69
CA ALA A 1 -23.23 17.65 -13.00
C ALA A 1 -24.28 16.75 -13.66
N ALA A 2 -25.22 17.29 -14.44
CA ALA A 2 -26.37 16.52 -14.96
C ALA A 2 -26.01 15.35 -15.88
N PHE A 3 -24.83 15.38 -16.51
CA PHE A 3 -24.32 14.31 -17.39
C PHE A 3 -23.57 13.21 -16.63
N SER A 4 -23.37 13.34 -15.32
CA SER A 4 -22.62 12.36 -14.55
C SER A 4 -23.40 11.06 -14.43
N SER A 5 -22.76 9.94 -14.76
CA SER A 5 -23.31 8.63 -14.41
C SER A 5 -23.43 8.49 -12.90
N PHE A 6 -24.39 7.68 -12.48
CA PHE A 6 -24.67 7.35 -11.09
C PHE A 6 -24.52 5.85 -10.87
N GLY A 7 -24.12 5.47 -9.67
CA GLY A 7 -24.11 4.08 -9.23
C GLY A 7 -25.45 3.63 -8.66
N PRO A 8 -25.45 2.58 -7.81
CA PRO A 8 -24.29 1.76 -7.47
C PRO A 8 -23.79 0.93 -8.66
N ALA A 9 -22.61 0.33 -8.52
CA ALA A 9 -22.16 -0.70 -9.46
C ALA A 9 -23.06 -1.94 -9.40
N PHE A 10 -23.00 -2.77 -10.45
CA PHE A 10 -23.55 -4.12 -10.38
C PHE A 10 -22.92 -4.86 -9.19
N GLY A 11 -23.76 -5.35 -8.26
CA GLY A 11 -23.31 -5.93 -6.99
C GLY A 11 -23.37 -4.97 -5.78
N GLY A 12 -23.83 -3.73 -5.95
CA GLY A 12 -24.14 -2.82 -4.84
C GLY A 12 -22.96 -1.98 -4.33
N ALA A 13 -21.78 -2.10 -4.94
CA ALA A 13 -20.63 -1.27 -4.56
C ALA A 13 -20.85 0.22 -4.88
N VAL A 14 -20.36 1.10 -4.01
CA VAL A 14 -20.42 2.56 -4.19
C VAL A 14 -19.68 2.97 -5.47
N LYS A 15 -20.41 3.65 -6.37
CA LYS A 15 -19.87 4.29 -7.58
C LYS A 15 -20.59 5.61 -7.86
N PRO A 16 -19.89 6.65 -8.35
CA PRO A 16 -18.43 6.77 -8.41
C PRO A 16 -17.78 6.62 -7.01
N ASN A 17 -16.47 6.41 -6.92
CA ASN A 17 -15.82 6.35 -5.59
C ASN A 17 -15.82 7.75 -4.97
N VAL A 18 -15.32 8.73 -5.71
CA VAL A 18 -15.28 10.14 -5.34
C VAL A 18 -15.57 10.99 -6.57
N SER A 19 -15.84 12.28 -6.36
CA SER A 19 -16.17 13.25 -7.39
C SER A 19 -15.22 14.44 -7.38
N ALA A 20 -15.00 15.04 -8.55
CA ALA A 20 -14.19 16.26 -8.72
C ALA A 20 -14.86 17.19 -9.75
N MET A 21 -14.28 18.39 -9.95
CA MET A 21 -14.82 19.39 -10.88
C MET A 21 -14.80 18.85 -12.32
N GLY A 22 -15.99 18.55 -12.85
CA GLY A 22 -16.19 18.14 -14.24
C GLY A 22 -17.05 19.10 -15.06
N GLN A 23 -17.56 20.18 -14.47
CA GLN A 23 -18.38 21.18 -15.16
C GLN A 23 -17.63 22.51 -15.22
N ASN A 24 -17.52 23.09 -16.41
CA ASN A 24 -16.72 24.29 -16.67
C ASN A 24 -15.28 24.18 -16.16
N THR A 25 -14.70 22.99 -16.24
CA THR A 25 -13.32 22.71 -15.82
C THR A 25 -12.35 23.46 -16.74
N ALA A 26 -11.42 24.22 -16.16
CA ALA A 26 -10.38 24.91 -16.92
C ALA A 26 -9.43 23.90 -17.58
N LEU A 27 -9.17 24.08 -18.87
CA LEU A 27 -8.32 23.20 -19.67
C LEU A 27 -7.59 23.97 -20.77
N GLN A 28 -6.49 23.42 -21.27
CA GLN A 28 -5.82 23.91 -22.46
C GLN A 28 -6.37 23.17 -23.69
N ASN A 29 -6.82 23.90 -24.71
CA ASN A 29 -7.24 23.30 -25.97
C ASN A 29 -6.04 23.00 -26.88
N THR A 30 -6.29 22.34 -28.02
CA THR A 30 -5.25 21.97 -29.00
C THR A 30 -4.52 23.16 -29.62
N ASN A 31 -5.08 24.36 -29.52
CA ASN A 31 -4.46 25.61 -29.99
C ASN A 31 -3.63 26.29 -28.90
N GLY A 32 -3.46 25.65 -27.74
CA GLY A 32 -2.68 26.17 -26.61
C GLY A 32 -3.41 27.20 -25.74
N LEU A 33 -4.68 27.49 -26.03
CA LEU A 33 -5.48 28.49 -25.31
C LEU A 33 -6.17 27.86 -24.10
N ILE A 34 -6.24 28.62 -23.00
CA ILE A 34 -7.02 28.24 -21.83
C ILE A 34 -8.51 28.50 -22.12
N THR A 35 -9.32 27.48 -21.89
CA THR A 35 -10.77 27.51 -22.05
C THR A 35 -11.42 26.64 -20.95
N THR A 36 -12.74 26.47 -21.01
CA THR A 36 -13.49 25.61 -20.09
C THR A 36 -14.20 24.50 -20.85
N GLY A 37 -14.25 23.30 -20.26
CA GLY A 37 -15.00 22.15 -20.78
C GLY A 37 -15.88 21.50 -19.72
N SER A 38 -16.87 20.72 -20.15
CA SER A 38 -17.73 19.94 -19.25
C SER A 38 -17.77 18.46 -19.65
N GLY A 39 -17.58 17.57 -18.68
CA GLY A 39 -17.53 16.12 -18.86
C GLY A 39 -16.86 15.42 -17.68
N THR A 40 -17.25 14.18 -17.40
CA THR A 40 -16.57 13.32 -16.41
C THR A 40 -15.13 13.00 -16.82
N SER A 41 -14.85 13.05 -18.12
CA SER A 41 -13.49 13.00 -18.68
C SER A 41 -12.60 14.16 -18.23
N PHE A 42 -13.16 15.26 -17.70
CA PHE A 42 -12.38 16.35 -17.12
C PHE A 42 -12.23 16.21 -15.61
N SER A 43 -13.20 15.64 -14.90
CA SER A 43 -13.07 15.36 -13.46
C SER A 43 -12.00 14.29 -13.18
N SER A 44 -11.87 13.28 -14.05
CA SER A 44 -10.88 12.21 -13.91
C SER A 44 -9.41 12.71 -13.88
N PRO A 45 -8.91 13.48 -14.88
CA PRO A 45 -7.55 13.98 -14.87
C PRO A 45 -7.29 15.03 -13.78
N VAL A 46 -8.29 15.83 -13.38
CA VAL A 46 -8.17 16.74 -12.23
C VAL A 46 -7.85 15.95 -10.96
N LEU A 47 -8.65 14.92 -10.67
CA LEU A 47 -8.43 14.07 -9.50
C LEU A 47 -7.11 13.28 -9.61
N ALA A 48 -6.76 12.77 -10.79
CA ALA A 48 -5.51 12.07 -11.02
C ALA A 48 -4.28 12.95 -10.73
N GLY A 49 -4.31 14.23 -11.14
CA GLY A 49 -3.26 15.19 -10.83
C GLY A 49 -3.12 15.44 -9.33
N MET A 50 -4.23 15.64 -8.62
CA MET A 50 -4.22 15.80 -7.17
C MET A 50 -3.71 14.54 -6.45
N ALA A 51 -4.15 13.35 -6.88
CA ALA A 51 -3.67 12.07 -6.35
C ALA A 51 -2.17 11.89 -6.57
N ALA A 52 -1.64 12.29 -7.74
CA ALA A 52 -0.22 12.26 -8.01
C ALA A 52 0.57 13.20 -7.08
N CYS A 53 0.08 14.40 -6.80
CA CYS A 53 0.69 15.32 -5.84
C CYS A 53 0.70 14.73 -4.41
N LEU A 54 -0.41 14.15 -3.97
CA LEU A 54 -0.48 13.49 -2.66
C LEU A 54 0.49 12.32 -2.57
N TRP A 55 0.54 11.47 -3.60
CA TRP A 55 1.43 10.33 -3.62
C TRP A 55 2.91 10.73 -3.71
N GLN A 56 3.21 11.82 -4.41
CA GLN A 56 4.57 12.39 -4.43
C GLN A 56 4.99 12.88 -3.04
N ALA A 57 4.07 13.44 -2.25
CA ALA A 57 4.35 13.91 -0.90
C ALA A 57 4.57 12.77 0.10
N TYR A 58 3.95 11.60 -0.14
CA TYR A 58 4.03 10.41 0.72
C TYR A 58 4.31 9.14 -0.11
N PRO A 59 5.52 9.03 -0.71
CA PRO A 59 5.87 7.96 -1.66
C PRO A 59 5.95 6.56 -1.03
N GLU A 60 5.98 6.46 0.29
CA GLU A 60 5.98 5.21 1.04
C GLU A 60 4.64 4.47 1.01
N PHE A 61 3.53 5.17 0.74
CA PHE A 61 2.22 4.56 0.70
C PHE A 61 1.99 3.82 -0.64
N PRO A 62 1.42 2.61 -0.61
CA PRO A 62 1.00 1.93 -1.84
C PRO A 62 -0.20 2.65 -2.46
N ALA A 63 -0.39 2.48 -3.77
CA ALA A 63 -1.48 3.13 -4.53
C ALA A 63 -2.88 2.92 -3.91
N MET A 64 -3.12 1.73 -3.37
CA MET A 64 -4.40 1.39 -2.73
C MET A 64 -4.62 2.18 -1.44
N GLU A 65 -3.55 2.47 -0.69
CA GLU A 65 -3.63 3.27 0.53
C GLU A 65 -3.90 4.74 0.19
N ILE A 66 -3.21 5.27 -0.83
CA ILE A 66 -3.48 6.62 -1.34
C ILE A 66 -4.93 6.74 -1.80
N LYS A 67 -5.44 5.74 -2.52
CA LYS A 67 -6.86 5.70 -2.92
C LYS A 67 -7.77 5.74 -1.70
N GLN A 68 -7.50 4.94 -0.68
CA GLN A 68 -8.31 4.88 0.53
C GLN A 68 -8.28 6.21 1.30
N ILE A 69 -7.10 6.84 1.43
CA ILE A 69 -6.94 8.15 2.07
C ILE A 69 -7.77 9.21 1.33
N ILE A 70 -7.80 9.18 -0.01
CA ILE A 70 -8.63 10.09 -0.83
C ILE A 70 -10.12 9.85 -0.60
N GLU A 71 -10.55 8.60 -0.39
CA GLU A 71 -11.95 8.29 -0.07
C GLU A 71 -12.30 8.76 1.34
N GLU A 72 -11.45 8.48 2.34
CA GLU A 72 -11.60 8.90 3.75
C GLU A 72 -11.66 10.41 3.91
N SER A 73 -10.94 11.16 3.06
CA SER A 73 -10.92 12.63 3.11
C SER A 73 -12.11 13.29 2.40
N ALA A 74 -13.03 12.51 1.84
CA ALA A 74 -14.15 13.02 1.06
C ALA A 74 -15.33 13.47 1.92
N SER A 75 -16.06 14.48 1.42
CA SER A 75 -17.09 15.23 2.15
C SER A 75 -18.24 14.41 2.74
N GLN A 76 -18.46 13.18 2.28
CA GLN A 76 -19.53 12.28 2.76
C GLN A 76 -19.05 10.84 2.91
N TYR A 77 -17.79 10.64 3.32
CA TYR A 77 -17.19 9.31 3.48
C TYR A 77 -18.06 8.34 4.29
N ASP A 78 -18.59 8.79 5.43
CA ASP A 78 -19.42 7.96 6.31
C ASP A 78 -20.82 7.64 5.73
N ASN A 79 -21.29 8.43 4.77
CA ASN A 79 -22.63 8.34 4.20
C ASN A 79 -22.59 8.51 2.67
N PRO A 80 -22.02 7.52 1.95
CA PRO A 80 -21.88 7.63 0.51
C PRO A 80 -23.24 7.50 -0.20
N ASP A 81 -23.36 8.14 -1.35
CA ASP A 81 -24.53 8.01 -2.22
C ASP A 81 -24.14 7.53 -3.63
N SER A 82 -25.14 7.35 -4.48
CA SER A 82 -24.95 6.92 -5.88
C SER A 82 -24.55 8.06 -6.83
N LEU A 83 -24.61 9.32 -6.39
CA LEU A 83 -24.36 10.49 -7.23
C LEU A 83 -22.92 10.97 -7.14
N LEU A 84 -22.41 11.13 -5.91
CA LEU A 84 -21.07 11.62 -5.59
C LEU A 84 -20.16 10.54 -5.01
N GLY A 85 -20.70 9.39 -4.62
CA GLY A 85 -19.93 8.36 -3.92
C GLY A 85 -19.64 8.78 -2.49
N TYR A 86 -18.37 8.65 -2.09
CA TYR A 86 -17.85 9.19 -0.84
C TYR A 86 -17.75 10.73 -0.83
N GLY A 87 -18.01 11.40 -1.97
CA GLY A 87 -18.08 12.87 -2.04
C GLY A 87 -16.91 13.52 -2.77
N ILE A 88 -16.68 14.80 -2.46
CA ILE A 88 -15.55 15.58 -2.99
C ILE A 88 -14.38 15.47 -2.00
N PRO A 89 -13.22 14.92 -2.40
CA PRO A 89 -12.05 14.80 -1.54
C PRO A 89 -11.46 16.16 -1.15
N ASP A 90 -11.15 16.34 0.13
CA ASP A 90 -10.29 17.41 0.60
C ASP A 90 -8.84 16.90 0.70
N PHE A 91 -7.95 17.46 -0.11
CA PHE A 91 -6.55 17.02 -0.16
C PHE A 91 -5.69 17.59 0.98
N ASN A 92 -6.16 18.61 1.70
CA ASN A 92 -5.54 19.04 2.95
C ASN A 92 -5.82 18.01 4.05
N ILE A 93 -7.09 17.58 4.17
CA ILE A 93 -7.46 16.48 5.08
C ILE A 93 -6.72 15.19 4.69
N ALA A 94 -6.64 14.86 3.40
CA ALA A 94 -5.88 13.70 2.92
C ALA A 94 -4.42 13.74 3.37
N ALA A 95 -3.75 14.91 3.27
CA ALA A 95 -2.38 15.07 3.73
C ALA A 95 -2.24 14.97 5.26
N GLN A 96 -3.21 15.50 6.02
CA GLN A 96 -3.24 15.33 7.48
C GLN A 96 -3.43 13.88 7.90
N ILE A 97 -4.32 13.14 7.22
CA ILE A 97 -4.48 11.70 7.40
C ILE A 97 -3.15 11.02 7.08
N SER A 98 -2.55 11.25 5.91
CA SER A 98 -1.25 10.68 5.54
C SER A 98 -0.14 10.94 6.56
N GLY A 99 -0.03 12.16 7.10
CA GLY A 99 1.01 12.53 8.07
C GLY A 99 0.76 12.05 9.50
N SER A 100 -0.48 11.70 9.84
CA SER A 100 -0.87 11.15 11.15
C SER A 100 -1.06 9.64 11.14
N ARG A 101 -1.23 9.05 9.96
CA ARG A 101 -1.21 7.61 9.74
C ARG A 101 0.17 7.14 10.16
N GLU A 102 0.22 6.23 11.14
CA GLU A 102 1.42 5.40 11.23
C GLU A 102 1.63 4.82 9.84
N ILE A 103 2.87 4.84 9.36
CA ILE A 103 3.23 4.07 8.17
C ILE A 103 2.98 2.63 8.57
N PHE A 104 1.76 2.17 8.34
CA PHE A 104 1.46 0.78 8.15
C PHE A 104 2.21 0.45 6.87
N ILE A 105 3.51 0.15 7.03
CA ILE A 105 4.10 -0.91 6.25
C ILE A 105 3.05 -1.98 6.36
N HIS A 106 2.36 -2.27 5.26
CA HIS A 106 1.43 -3.36 5.20
C HIS A 106 2.29 -4.56 5.57
N LEU A 107 2.35 -4.88 6.87
CA LEU A 107 2.92 -6.10 7.40
C LEU A 107 1.95 -7.10 6.81
N PRO A 108 2.33 -7.79 5.72
CA PRO A 108 1.31 -8.42 4.92
C PRO A 108 0.71 -9.52 5.80
N ASP A 109 -0.55 -9.33 6.20
CA ASP A 109 -1.43 -10.27 6.90
C ASP A 109 -0.72 -11.27 7.82
N GLU A 110 0.11 -10.87 8.80
CA GLU A 110 0.91 -11.78 9.67
C GLU A 110 1.29 -13.11 8.98
N LYS A 111 1.65 -13.08 7.68
CA LYS A 111 1.66 -14.34 6.91
C LYS A 111 2.76 -15.25 7.43
N TRP A 112 3.76 -14.67 8.07
CA TRP A 112 4.87 -15.39 8.63
C TRP A 112 4.93 -15.19 10.13
N ALA A 113 4.96 -16.29 10.87
CA ALA A 113 5.39 -16.30 12.26
C ALA A 113 6.90 -16.53 12.34
N TYR A 114 7.57 -15.75 13.19
CA TYR A 114 9.03 -15.74 13.36
C TYR A 114 9.36 -16.10 14.80
N PHE A 115 9.96 -17.28 15.03
CA PHE A 115 10.26 -17.71 16.39
C PHE A 115 11.56 -18.52 16.50
N PRO A 116 12.29 -18.41 17.61
CA PRO A 116 12.08 -17.43 18.68
C PRO A 116 12.46 -16.01 18.20
N ASN A 117 11.84 -14.98 18.75
CA ASN A 117 12.29 -13.60 18.61
C ASN A 117 12.23 -12.95 19.99
N PRO A 118 13.36 -12.73 20.69
CA PRO A 118 14.74 -12.81 20.21
C PRO A 118 15.27 -14.23 19.89
N PHE A 119 16.20 -14.35 18.94
CA PHE A 119 16.83 -15.62 18.55
C PHE A 119 18.33 -15.70 18.87
N LYS A 120 18.87 -16.93 18.91
CA LYS A 120 20.29 -17.22 19.15
C LYS A 120 20.96 -17.85 17.94
N ASP A 121 20.83 -19.14 17.74
CA ASP A 121 21.56 -19.95 16.77
C ASP A 121 20.68 -20.43 15.60
N HIS A 122 19.37 -20.39 15.80
CA HIS A 122 18.38 -20.76 14.80
C HIS A 122 17.17 -19.82 14.82
N LEU A 123 16.47 -19.78 13.70
CA LEU A 123 15.20 -19.08 13.51
C LEU A 123 14.24 -19.98 12.74
N VAL A 124 13.01 -20.08 13.22
CA VAL A 124 11.92 -20.78 12.56
C VAL A 124 10.98 -19.76 11.95
N LEU A 125 10.67 -19.99 10.69
CA LEU A 125 9.69 -19.23 9.93
C LEU A 125 8.53 -20.17 9.60
N LYS A 126 7.32 -19.79 9.98
CA LYS A 126 6.11 -20.55 9.68
C LYS A 126 5.22 -19.71 8.78
N ASP A 127 4.90 -20.23 7.60
CA ASP A 127 3.86 -19.65 6.74
C ASP A 127 2.49 -19.99 7.38
N LEU A 128 1.73 -18.94 7.70
CA LEU A 128 0.40 -18.95 8.29
C LEU A 128 -0.69 -18.83 7.21
N GLY A 129 -0.33 -18.57 5.95
CA GLY A 129 -1.24 -18.63 4.81
C GLY A 129 -1.38 -20.06 4.27
N ASP A 130 -2.49 -20.32 3.56
CA ASP A 130 -2.70 -21.59 2.85
C ASP A 130 -1.52 -21.88 1.91
N THR A 131 -0.98 -23.10 2.05
CA THR A 131 0.18 -23.71 1.38
C THR A 131 0.56 -23.06 0.04
N PHE A 132 1.72 -22.38 -0.01
CA PHE A 132 2.33 -21.99 -1.28
C PHE A 132 3.16 -23.14 -1.85
N ASN A 133 3.03 -23.39 -3.16
CA ASN A 133 3.84 -24.38 -3.88
C ASN A 133 5.10 -23.77 -4.53
N ASP A 134 5.47 -22.55 -4.13
CA ASP A 134 6.47 -21.72 -4.79
C ASP A 134 7.81 -21.70 -4.02
N GLU A 135 8.89 -21.41 -4.74
CA GLU A 135 10.21 -21.16 -4.14
C GLU A 135 10.21 -19.82 -3.40
N VAL A 136 10.76 -19.81 -2.19
CA VAL A 136 10.86 -18.63 -1.34
C VAL A 136 12.33 -18.29 -1.12
N GLN A 137 12.70 -17.05 -1.41
CA GLN A 137 14.04 -16.55 -1.12
C GLN A 137 14.03 -15.81 0.22
N ILE A 138 14.92 -16.21 1.13
CA ILE A 138 15.09 -15.58 2.44
C ILE A 138 16.44 -14.90 2.51
N GLU A 139 16.45 -13.66 2.98
CA GLU A 139 17.63 -12.83 3.18
C GLU A 139 17.64 -12.25 4.60
N LEU A 140 18.82 -12.21 5.24
CA LEU A 140 19.03 -11.56 6.54
C LEU A 140 20.01 -10.39 6.38
N PHE A 141 19.68 -9.25 6.98
CA PHE A 141 20.46 -8.01 6.93
C PHE A 141 20.70 -7.44 8.32
N GLY A 142 21.85 -6.80 8.51
CA GLY A 142 22.06 -5.86 9.61
C GLY A 142 21.35 -4.53 9.32
N VAL A 143 21.13 -3.71 10.36
CA VAL A 143 20.55 -2.36 10.21
C VAL A 143 21.40 -1.41 9.37
N ASN A 144 22.69 -1.72 9.18
CA ASN A 144 23.60 -1.02 8.29
C ASN A 144 23.50 -1.47 6.82
N GLY A 145 22.58 -2.38 6.49
CA GLY A 145 22.38 -2.91 5.14
C GLY A 145 23.32 -4.07 4.76
N ILE A 146 24.24 -4.50 5.64
CA ILE A 146 25.10 -5.66 5.37
C ILE A 146 24.24 -6.93 5.32
N LYS A 147 24.33 -7.68 4.22
CA LYS A 147 23.64 -8.96 4.06
C LYS A 147 24.45 -10.09 4.72
N TYR A 148 23.85 -10.75 5.71
CA TYR A 148 24.46 -11.88 6.43
C TYR A 148 24.19 -13.22 5.77
N LEU A 149 22.98 -13.40 5.22
CA LEU A 149 22.55 -14.66 4.62
C LEU A 149 21.61 -14.40 3.45
N GLN A 150 21.68 -15.28 2.45
CA GLN A 150 20.68 -15.43 1.41
C GLN A 150 20.57 -16.91 1.04
N HIS A 151 19.36 -17.45 1.06
CA HIS A 151 19.12 -18.82 0.65
C HIS A 151 17.71 -18.97 0.06
N ASN A 152 17.59 -19.83 -0.94
CA ASN A 152 16.29 -20.18 -1.50
C ASN A 152 15.81 -21.49 -0.86
N TYR A 153 14.53 -21.52 -0.49
CA TYR A 153 13.89 -22.68 0.10
C TYR A 153 12.73 -23.12 -0.80
N SER A 154 12.61 -24.42 -1.01
CA SER A 154 11.50 -25.03 -1.73
C SER A 154 10.44 -25.55 -0.75
N ASN A 155 9.17 -25.30 -1.10
CA ASN A 155 7.92 -25.58 -0.37
C ASN A 155 8.00 -26.44 0.91
N ARG A 156 7.93 -25.76 2.07
CA ARG A 156 7.45 -26.29 3.36
C ARG A 156 6.73 -25.17 4.10
N ASN A 157 5.63 -25.47 4.79
CA ASN A 157 4.95 -24.54 5.70
C ASN A 157 5.83 -24.06 6.86
N THR A 158 6.97 -24.71 7.06
CA THR A 158 7.94 -24.34 8.10
C THR A 158 9.34 -24.43 7.55
N ILE A 159 10.07 -23.33 7.65
CA ILE A 159 11.47 -23.19 7.27
C ILE A 159 12.27 -22.99 8.55
N VAL A 160 13.32 -23.81 8.72
CA VAL A 160 14.25 -23.68 9.83
C VAL A 160 15.58 -23.20 9.29
N ILE A 161 16.02 -22.05 9.75
CA ILE A 161 17.32 -21.47 9.44
C ILE A 161 18.23 -21.74 10.63
N ASN A 162 19.22 -22.59 10.42
CA ASN A 162 20.22 -22.95 11.43
C ASN A 162 21.54 -22.23 11.14
N LYS A 163 22.50 -22.39 12.07
CA LYS A 163 23.87 -21.88 11.95
C LYS A 163 23.97 -20.35 11.88
N LEU A 164 23.18 -19.68 12.71
CA LEU A 164 23.14 -18.21 12.81
C LEU A 164 24.11 -17.65 13.88
N GLU A 165 25.05 -18.46 14.38
CA GLU A 165 25.99 -18.05 15.43
C GLU A 165 26.96 -16.96 14.96
N SER A 166 27.27 -16.92 13.65
CA SER A 166 28.16 -15.93 13.04
C SER A 166 27.53 -14.55 12.86
N ILE A 167 26.21 -14.41 13.06
CA ILE A 167 25.51 -13.14 12.93
C ILE A 167 25.71 -12.30 14.21
N PRO A 168 26.13 -11.03 14.10
CA PRO A 168 26.27 -10.13 15.25
C PRO A 168 24.96 -9.98 16.04
N SER A 169 25.07 -9.90 17.37
CA SER A 169 23.93 -9.55 18.22
C SER A 169 23.43 -8.14 17.93
N GLY A 170 22.11 -7.95 18.00
CA GLY A 170 21.47 -6.67 17.73
C GLY A 170 20.22 -6.83 16.87
N VAL A 171 19.82 -5.73 16.23
CA VAL A 171 18.67 -5.72 15.33
C VAL A 171 19.07 -6.33 13.98
N VAL A 172 18.27 -7.29 13.54
CA VAL A 172 18.41 -7.96 12.24
C VAL A 172 17.11 -7.77 11.48
N ILE A 173 17.21 -7.48 10.18
CA ILE A 173 16.06 -7.39 9.28
C ILE A 173 16.00 -8.67 8.45
N ILE A 174 14.88 -9.36 8.47
CA ILE A 174 14.60 -10.48 7.57
C ILE A 174 13.74 -10.00 6.40
N LYS A 175 14.09 -10.45 5.20
CA LYS A 175 13.31 -10.25 3.99
C LYS A 175 12.97 -11.60 3.37
N ILE A 176 11.69 -11.82 3.12
CA ILE A 176 11.16 -13.03 2.48
C ILE A 176 10.57 -12.61 1.13
N LYS A 177 11.10 -13.13 0.03
CA LYS A 177 10.60 -12.87 -1.32
C LYS A 177 9.89 -14.10 -1.84
N THR A 178 8.62 -13.93 -2.22
CA THR A 178 7.82 -14.90 -2.97
C THR A 178 7.59 -14.36 -4.38
N PRO A 179 7.03 -15.15 -5.33
CA PRO A 179 6.74 -14.66 -6.67
C PRO A 179 5.76 -13.48 -6.71
N ARG A 180 4.93 -13.31 -5.66
CA ARG A 180 3.86 -12.29 -5.62
C ARG A 180 4.15 -11.15 -4.66
N HIS A 181 4.88 -11.40 -3.58
CA HIS A 181 5.03 -10.45 -2.48
C HIS A 181 6.43 -10.51 -1.87
N THR A 182 6.87 -9.39 -1.31
CA THR A 182 8.04 -9.31 -0.43
C THR A 182 7.59 -8.93 0.97
N TYR A 183 7.99 -9.73 1.96
CA TYR A 183 7.70 -9.51 3.37
C TYR A 183 8.99 -9.07 4.07
N ILE A 184 8.91 -8.06 4.94
CA ILE A 184 10.06 -7.55 5.70
C ILE A 184 9.68 -7.50 7.17
N GLN A 185 10.52 -8.04 8.05
CA GLN A 185 10.29 -8.05 9.49
C GLN A 185 11.56 -7.72 10.27
N LYS A 186 11.41 -6.99 11.37
CA LYS A 186 12.47 -6.72 12.34
C LYS A 186 12.55 -7.85 13.37
N LEU A 187 13.75 -8.37 13.60
CA LEU A 187 14.06 -9.41 14.58
C LEU A 187 15.21 -8.97 15.50
N ILE A 188 15.35 -9.64 16.64
CA ILE A 188 16.40 -9.38 17.63
C ILE A 188 17.28 -10.61 17.76
N LYS A 189 18.58 -10.49 17.44
CA LYS A 189 19.60 -11.50 17.72
C LYS A 189 20.24 -11.22 19.08
N ILE A 190 20.19 -12.20 19.97
CA ILE A 190 20.92 -12.20 21.24
C ILE A 190 22.14 -13.12 21.15
N ARG A 191 23.07 -13.02 22.11
CA ARG A 191 24.25 -13.90 22.16
C ARG A 191 23.84 -15.36 22.33
#